data_AF-A0A8C2FUR9-F1
#
_entry.id   AF-A0A8C2FUR9-F1
#
_cell.length_a   1.000
_cell.length_b   1.000
_cell.length_c   1.000
_cell.angle_alpha   90.00
_cell.angle_beta   90.00
_cell.angle_gamma   90.00
#
_symmetry.space_group_name_H-M   'P 1'
#
loop_
_entity.id
_entity.type
_entity.pdbx_description
1 polymer ?
#
loop_
_entity_poly.entity_id
_entity_poly.type
_entity_poly.pdbx_seq_one_letter_code
_entity_poly.pdbx_strand_id
1 'polypeptide(L)'
;MMKLRVQLQCKNLHEYLKELSPEILDSLYNHPATCLAVYRELPSLAKNYVMRMLFLDHPLPQAAVALWVKKDSQKGMDLVEILSFLFQLSFSTLGRDYSVEGMSESLLTFLQHLREFGLVFQRKRKSRRYYPTRLAITLAAGVTVNAASGSASTALGATPGTGDTGFIVVETNYRVYAYTNSELQIALVALFSEMLYRFPNVVVAQVTRESVQQAIANGITAQQIIHFLRTRAHPVMLKRTPILPPTIKDQIMLWELEKDRLQFTEGVLYNQFLSQADFEVLRDRAQGLGVLVWQNPAHRVMVVTPHGHSEVKRFWKRQKSHT
;
A
#
# COMPACT_ATOMS: atom_id res chain seq x y z
N MET A 1 20.13 32.82 2.15
CA MET A 1 19.54 31.46 2.23
C MET A 1 18.49 31.32 1.14
N MET A 2 18.52 30.28 0.32
CA MET A 2 17.36 29.82 -0.47
C MET A 2 17.62 28.37 -0.92
N LYS A 3 16.84 27.41 -0.40
CA LYS A 3 16.88 26.01 -0.84
C LYS A 3 15.86 25.84 -1.96
N LEU A 4 16.30 25.71 -3.21
CA LEU A 4 15.46 25.09 -4.24
C LEU A 4 15.39 23.58 -3.99
N ARG A 5 14.17 23.06 -3.88
CA ARG A 5 13.90 21.61 -3.95
C ARG A 5 13.74 21.25 -5.42
N VAL A 6 14.70 20.53 -6.00
CA VAL A 6 14.46 19.74 -7.21
C VAL A 6 14.14 18.33 -6.76
N GLN A 7 12.97 17.84 -7.15
CA GLN A 7 12.55 16.47 -6.83
C GLN A 7 13.43 15.51 -7.64
N LEU A 8 14.28 14.73 -6.96
CA LEU A 8 14.90 13.55 -7.56
C LEU A 8 13.77 12.59 -7.91
N GLN A 9 13.41 12.64 -9.18
CA GLN A 9 12.35 11.88 -9.78
C GLN A 9 12.79 10.40 -9.90
N CYS A 10 11.84 9.44 -9.96
CA CYS A 10 12.05 7.96 -10.01
C CYS A 10 11.67 6.96 -11.25
N LYS A 11 12.45 6.83 -12.36
CA LYS A 11 12.24 6.06 -13.66
C LYS A 11 12.21 4.53 -13.48
N ASN A 12 11.84 3.80 -14.54
CA ASN A 12 11.92 2.34 -14.62
C ASN A 12 13.22 1.78 -15.23
N LEU A 13 13.61 0.55 -14.85
CA LEU A 13 14.62 -0.27 -15.56
C LEU A 13 14.35 -0.35 -17.08
N HIS A 14 13.07 -0.35 -17.44
CA HIS A 14 12.59 -0.36 -18.81
C HIS A 14 12.98 0.89 -19.64
N GLU A 15 13.30 2.02 -18.99
CA GLU A 15 13.78 3.23 -19.67
C GLU A 15 15.30 3.16 -19.90
N TYR A 16 16.06 2.60 -18.96
CA TYR A 16 17.48 2.29 -19.16
C TYR A 16 17.72 1.37 -20.37
N LEU A 17 16.95 0.28 -20.47
CA LEU A 17 17.05 -0.67 -21.59
C LEU A 17 16.66 -0.07 -22.95
N LYS A 18 16.01 1.12 -23.00
CA LYS A 18 15.70 1.83 -24.25
C LYS A 18 16.79 2.82 -24.68
N GLU A 19 17.65 3.23 -23.75
CA GLU A 19 18.76 4.15 -24.02
C GLU A 19 20.03 3.39 -24.50
N LEU A 20 20.04 2.06 -24.41
CA LEU A 20 21.13 1.19 -24.90
C LEU A 20 21.01 0.90 -26.41
N SER A 21 22.15 0.75 -27.08
CA SER A 21 22.21 0.31 -28.48
C SER A 21 21.81 -1.17 -28.64
N PRO A 22 21.26 -1.58 -29.81
CA PRO A 22 20.80 -2.96 -30.01
C PRO A 22 21.90 -4.00 -29.84
N GLU A 23 23.13 -3.71 -30.27
CA GLU A 23 24.29 -4.59 -30.11
C GLU A 23 24.62 -4.90 -28.64
N ILE A 24 24.45 -3.90 -27.75
CA ILE A 24 24.65 -4.07 -26.31
C ILE A 24 23.49 -4.85 -25.71
N LEU A 25 22.25 -4.62 -26.15
CA LEU A 25 21.07 -5.37 -25.70
C LEU A 25 21.16 -6.85 -26.07
N ASP A 26 21.58 -7.20 -27.29
CA ASP A 26 21.74 -8.59 -27.71
C ASP A 26 22.85 -9.30 -26.90
N SER A 27 23.98 -8.62 -26.67
CA SER A 27 25.03 -9.14 -25.77
C SER A 27 24.52 -9.35 -24.34
N LEU A 28 23.68 -8.43 -23.85
CA LEU A 28 23.12 -8.48 -22.50
C LEU A 28 22.05 -9.58 -22.33
N TYR A 29 21.22 -9.82 -23.35
CA TYR A 29 20.19 -10.88 -23.38
C TYR A 29 20.74 -12.27 -23.73
N ASN A 30 21.99 -12.40 -24.17
CA ASN A 30 22.66 -13.71 -24.21
C ASN A 30 22.98 -14.25 -22.80
N HIS A 31 22.90 -13.42 -21.75
CA HIS A 31 23.16 -13.86 -20.38
C HIS A 31 21.86 -14.21 -19.62
N PRO A 32 21.68 -15.45 -19.14
CA PRO A 32 20.38 -15.94 -18.64
C PRO A 32 19.91 -15.22 -17.37
N ALA A 33 20.83 -14.74 -16.53
CA ALA A 33 20.47 -13.94 -15.36
C ALA A 33 19.85 -12.58 -15.76
N THR A 34 20.24 -12.01 -16.91
CA THR A 34 19.67 -10.75 -17.40
C THR A 34 18.26 -10.98 -17.94
N CYS A 35 18.05 -12.01 -18.75
CA CYS A 35 16.72 -12.38 -19.25
C CYS A 35 15.73 -12.58 -18.10
N LEU A 36 16.17 -13.28 -17.05
CA LEU A 36 15.39 -13.53 -15.85
C LEU A 36 15.18 -12.25 -15.02
N ALA A 37 16.16 -11.34 -14.94
CA ALA A 37 16.00 -10.04 -14.28
C ALA A 37 14.98 -9.15 -15.03
N VAL A 38 15.10 -9.01 -16.35
CA VAL A 38 14.16 -8.23 -17.16
C VAL A 38 12.77 -8.86 -17.14
N TYR A 39 12.66 -10.18 -17.24
CA TYR A 39 11.38 -10.88 -17.07
C TYR A 39 10.76 -10.73 -15.67
N ARG A 40 11.55 -10.56 -14.61
CA ARG A 40 11.05 -10.23 -13.26
C ARG A 40 10.50 -8.81 -13.16
N GLU A 41 11.09 -7.86 -13.89
CA GLU A 41 10.71 -6.44 -13.87
C GLU A 41 9.61 -6.07 -14.89
N LEU A 42 9.33 -6.94 -15.86
CA LEU A 42 8.17 -6.79 -16.74
C LEU A 42 6.85 -6.68 -15.94
N PRO A 43 5.88 -5.83 -16.35
CA PRO A 43 4.53 -5.86 -15.80
C PRO A 43 3.92 -7.26 -15.90
N SER A 44 3.03 -7.63 -14.96
CA SER A 44 2.38 -8.96 -14.88
C SER A 44 1.81 -9.44 -16.22
N LEU A 45 1.23 -8.50 -16.97
CA LEU A 45 0.75 -8.68 -18.34
C LEU A 45 1.86 -9.04 -19.35
N ALA A 46 2.98 -8.30 -19.35
CA ALA A 46 4.11 -8.52 -20.25
C ALA A 46 4.78 -9.88 -20.00
N LYS A 47 4.80 -10.35 -18.75
CA LYS A 47 5.22 -11.72 -18.42
C LYS A 47 4.34 -12.78 -19.09
N ASN A 48 3.01 -12.60 -19.04
CA ASN A 48 2.06 -13.51 -19.69
C ASN A 48 2.23 -13.58 -21.21
N TYR A 49 2.63 -12.47 -21.86
CA TYR A 49 2.97 -12.48 -23.28
C TYR A 49 4.22 -13.31 -23.57
N VAL A 50 5.33 -13.04 -22.86
CA VAL A 50 6.60 -13.75 -23.07
C VAL A 50 6.42 -15.25 -22.86
N MET A 51 5.75 -15.68 -21.79
CA MET A 51 5.50 -17.11 -21.53
C MET A 51 4.62 -17.79 -22.58
N ARG A 52 3.67 -17.07 -23.20
CA ARG A 52 2.83 -17.62 -24.27
C ARG A 52 3.57 -17.72 -25.61
N MET A 53 4.55 -16.84 -25.86
CA MET A 53 5.31 -16.82 -27.11
C MET A 53 6.56 -17.71 -27.07
N LEU A 54 7.08 -18.04 -25.89
CA LEU A 54 8.29 -18.87 -25.70
C LEU A 54 8.20 -20.27 -26.34
N PHE A 55 6.99 -20.78 -26.55
CA PHE A 55 6.72 -22.12 -27.10
C PHE A 55 5.99 -22.08 -28.46
N LEU A 56 6.08 -20.96 -29.19
CA LEU A 56 5.48 -20.82 -30.52
C LEU A 56 6.57 -20.76 -31.60
N ASP A 57 6.56 -21.74 -32.49
CA ASP A 57 7.54 -21.84 -33.59
C ASP A 57 7.26 -20.87 -34.76
N HIS A 58 6.16 -20.10 -34.70
CA HIS A 58 5.70 -19.20 -35.77
C HIS A 58 5.29 -17.80 -35.23
N PRO A 59 5.57 -16.72 -35.98
CA PRO A 59 5.27 -15.35 -35.56
C PRO A 59 3.75 -15.06 -35.53
N LEU A 60 3.30 -14.37 -34.48
CA LEU A 60 1.88 -14.04 -34.26
C LEU A 60 1.46 -12.69 -34.89
N PRO A 61 0.22 -12.57 -35.41
CA PRO A 61 -0.34 -11.29 -35.83
C PRO A 61 -0.57 -10.31 -34.67
N GLN A 62 -0.13 -9.06 -34.83
CA GLN A 62 -0.20 -8.01 -33.79
C GLN A 62 -1.62 -7.69 -33.30
N ALA A 63 -2.65 -7.90 -34.14
CA ALA A 63 -4.05 -7.69 -33.76
C ALA A 63 -4.55 -8.69 -32.70
N ALA A 64 -4.06 -9.93 -32.71
CA ALA A 64 -4.42 -10.95 -31.72
C ALA A 64 -3.84 -10.61 -30.34
N VAL A 65 -2.61 -10.07 -30.31
CA VAL A 65 -1.91 -9.58 -29.12
C VAL A 65 -2.73 -8.46 -28.46
N ALA A 66 -3.18 -7.46 -29.22
CA ALA A 66 -3.94 -6.31 -28.70
C ALA A 66 -5.22 -6.68 -27.93
N LEU A 67 -5.82 -7.85 -28.21
CA LEU A 67 -7.01 -8.34 -27.52
C LEU A 67 -6.78 -8.76 -26.05
N TRP A 68 -5.53 -8.91 -25.60
CA TRP A 68 -5.20 -9.49 -24.29
C TRP A 68 -5.03 -8.44 -23.15
N VAL A 69 -5.36 -7.15 -23.36
CA VAL A 69 -5.02 -6.03 -22.43
C VAL A 69 -6.14 -4.99 -22.27
N LYS A 70 -6.24 -4.40 -21.07
CA LYS A 70 -6.83 -3.06 -20.85
C LYS A 70 -5.79 -2.12 -20.21
N LYS A 71 -5.74 -0.85 -20.63
CA LYS A 71 -4.68 0.12 -20.32
C LYS A 71 -4.95 0.88 -19.01
N ASP A 72 -3.91 1.14 -18.19
CA ASP A 72 -3.68 2.50 -17.65
C ASP A 72 -2.32 2.77 -16.98
N SER A 73 -1.87 4.03 -17.13
CA SER A 73 -0.98 4.86 -16.27
C SER A 73 0.49 4.51 -15.91
N GLN A 74 1.39 5.45 -16.23
CA GLN A 74 2.70 5.69 -15.57
C GLN A 74 3.05 7.19 -15.55
N LYS A 75 3.67 7.65 -14.46
CA LYS A 75 4.60 8.80 -14.38
C LYS A 75 5.18 8.88 -12.96
N GLY A 76 6.25 9.61 -12.74
CA GLY A 76 7.01 10.38 -13.71
C GLY A 76 8.15 11.04 -12.99
N MET A 77 9.34 10.55 -13.32
CA MET A 77 10.23 10.05 -12.29
C MET A 77 11.52 9.48 -13.04
N ASP A 78 12.81 9.69 -12.60
CA ASP A 78 14.18 9.30 -13.16
C ASP A 78 15.19 8.27 -12.48
N LEU A 79 14.96 7.70 -11.27
CA LEU A 79 15.46 6.45 -10.57
C LEU A 79 15.84 5.17 -11.36
N VAL A 80 16.17 5.21 -12.67
CA VAL A 80 17.06 4.20 -13.28
C VAL A 80 18.30 4.01 -12.41
N GLU A 81 18.93 5.11 -11.97
CA GLU A 81 20.09 5.06 -11.06
C GLU A 81 19.72 4.49 -9.68
N ILE A 82 18.62 4.96 -9.08
CA ILE A 82 18.27 4.60 -7.70
C ILE A 82 17.78 3.14 -7.61
N LEU A 83 17.05 2.60 -8.60
CA LEU A 83 16.74 1.17 -8.66
C LEU A 83 17.98 0.36 -8.97
N SER A 84 18.81 0.77 -9.93
CA SER A 84 20.04 0.04 -10.22
C SER A 84 20.90 -0.11 -8.96
N PHE A 85 20.95 0.94 -8.13
CA PHE A 85 21.60 0.85 -6.82
C PHE A 85 20.85 -0.02 -5.80
N LEU A 86 19.51 0.08 -5.69
CA LEU A 86 18.72 -0.77 -4.79
C LEU A 86 18.79 -2.25 -5.19
N PHE A 87 18.86 -2.58 -6.49
CA PHE A 87 19.12 -3.91 -7.01
C PHE A 87 20.57 -4.34 -6.74
N GLN A 88 21.56 -3.49 -6.96
CA GLN A 88 22.94 -3.79 -6.58
C GLN A 88 23.07 -4.07 -5.07
N LEU A 89 22.31 -3.34 -4.24
CA LEU A 89 22.21 -3.54 -2.81
C LEU A 89 21.43 -4.83 -2.45
N SER A 90 20.46 -5.26 -3.26
CA SER A 90 19.75 -6.54 -3.06
C SER A 90 20.66 -7.76 -3.31
N PHE A 91 21.56 -7.67 -4.29
CA PHE A 91 22.57 -8.69 -4.59
C PHE A 91 23.87 -8.53 -3.78
N SER A 92 23.91 -7.62 -2.82
CA SER A 92 25.11 -7.35 -2.04
C SER A 92 25.31 -8.37 -0.91
N THR A 93 26.54 -8.85 -0.74
CA THR A 93 26.88 -9.87 0.26
C THR A 93 27.25 -9.22 1.57
N LEU A 94 26.63 -9.66 2.67
CA LEU A 94 26.91 -9.14 4.00
C LEU A 94 28.37 -9.38 4.40
N GLY A 95 28.99 -8.39 5.05
CA GLY A 95 30.39 -8.45 5.46
C GLY A 95 31.40 -8.08 4.37
N ARG A 96 30.96 -7.91 3.12
CA ARG A 96 31.79 -7.33 2.04
C ARG A 96 31.63 -5.82 1.98
N ASP A 97 32.72 -5.13 1.67
CA ASP A 97 32.75 -3.70 1.44
C ASP A 97 32.66 -3.35 -0.04
N TYR A 98 31.96 -2.26 -0.33
CA TYR A 98 31.67 -1.80 -1.70
C TYR A 98 32.17 -0.35 -1.86
N SER A 99 32.85 -0.07 -2.97
CA SER A 99 33.35 1.29 -3.26
C SER A 99 32.20 2.24 -3.62
N VAL A 100 32.38 3.52 -3.31
CA VAL A 100 31.52 4.62 -3.79
C VAL A 100 32.15 5.39 -4.96
N GLU A 101 33.29 4.91 -5.46
CA GLU A 101 33.93 5.45 -6.66
C GLU A 101 33.03 5.29 -7.89
N GLY A 102 32.85 6.37 -8.65
CA GLY A 102 31.96 6.41 -9.82
C GLY A 102 30.48 6.67 -9.51
N MET A 103 30.09 6.83 -8.24
CA MET A 103 28.71 7.22 -7.89
C MET A 103 28.43 8.71 -8.17
N SER A 104 27.26 8.99 -8.75
CA SER A 104 26.72 10.35 -8.92
C SER A 104 26.45 11.03 -7.56
N GLU A 105 26.41 12.37 -7.52
CA GLU A 105 26.13 13.12 -6.28
C GLU A 105 24.72 12.84 -5.72
N SER A 106 23.76 12.58 -6.61
CA SER A 106 22.42 12.06 -6.31
C SER A 106 22.51 10.75 -5.54
N LEU A 107 23.30 9.80 -6.04
CA LEU A 107 23.48 8.49 -5.44
C LEU A 107 24.27 8.54 -4.12
N LEU A 108 25.30 9.38 -4.02
CA LEU A 108 26.02 9.61 -2.76
C LEU A 108 25.11 10.22 -1.68
N THR A 109 24.19 11.11 -2.07
CA THR A 109 23.17 11.67 -1.16
C THR A 109 22.15 10.60 -0.75
N PHE A 110 21.69 9.78 -1.70
CA PHE A 110 20.81 8.64 -1.41
C PHE A 110 21.48 7.64 -0.46
N LEU A 111 22.77 7.36 -0.63
CA LEU A 111 23.57 6.51 0.25
C LEU A 111 23.64 7.08 1.68
N GLN A 112 23.66 8.41 1.87
CA GLN A 112 23.55 9.01 3.21
C GLN A 112 22.16 8.79 3.82
N HIS A 113 21.08 8.88 3.05
CA HIS A 113 19.74 8.56 3.55
C HIS A 113 19.66 7.08 3.95
N LEU A 114 20.13 6.15 3.10
CA LEU A 114 20.20 4.72 3.43
C LEU A 114 21.08 4.45 4.68
N ARG A 115 22.10 5.26 4.93
CA ARG A 115 22.92 5.20 6.15
C ARG A 115 22.15 5.66 7.39
N GLU A 116 21.33 6.69 7.27
CA GLU A 116 20.49 7.19 8.36
C GLU A 116 19.30 6.27 8.65
N PHE A 117 18.79 5.54 7.64
CA PHE A 117 17.84 4.43 7.81
C PHE A 117 18.48 3.10 8.26
N GLY A 118 19.81 3.03 8.41
CA GLY A 118 20.51 1.81 8.82
C GLY A 118 20.52 0.68 7.79
N LEU A 119 20.19 0.96 6.53
CA LEU A 119 20.26 0.02 5.40
C LEU A 119 21.71 -0.18 4.91
N VAL A 120 22.55 0.86 5.01
CA VAL A 120 24.00 0.74 4.79
C VAL A 120 24.79 1.28 5.98
N PHE A 121 25.95 0.70 6.23
CA PHE A 121 26.91 1.19 7.22
C PHE A 121 28.10 1.85 6.53
N GLN A 122 28.46 3.05 7.00
CA GLN A 122 29.73 3.70 6.68
C GLN A 122 30.39 4.21 7.96
N ARG A 123 31.68 3.84 8.15
CA ARG A 123 32.49 4.23 9.32
C ARG A 123 32.62 5.75 9.50
N LYS A 124 32.54 6.52 8.41
CA LYS A 124 32.51 8.00 8.38
C LYS A 124 31.55 8.44 7.27
N ARG A 125 30.86 9.58 7.40
CA ARG A 125 29.93 10.11 6.36
C ARG A 125 30.59 10.25 4.97
N LYS A 126 31.87 10.63 4.92
CA LYS A 126 32.67 10.73 3.67
C LYS A 126 33.55 9.49 3.41
N SER A 127 33.16 8.30 3.87
CA SER A 127 33.96 7.09 3.64
C SER A 127 33.81 6.64 2.18
N ARG A 128 34.94 6.31 1.53
CA ARG A 128 34.96 5.83 0.14
C ARG A 128 34.41 4.39 -0.02
N ARG A 129 33.99 3.75 1.07
CA ARG A 129 33.46 2.38 1.12
C ARG A 129 32.20 2.33 1.99
N TYR A 130 31.24 1.48 1.64
CA TYR A 130 30.05 1.18 2.43
C TYR A 130 29.86 -0.33 2.59
N TYR A 131 29.09 -0.72 3.61
CA TYR A 131 28.77 -2.11 3.95
C TYR A 131 27.25 -2.26 3.97
N PRO A 132 26.66 -3.23 3.25
CA PRO A 132 25.24 -3.56 3.37
C PRO A 132 24.92 -4.09 4.77
N THR A 133 23.81 -3.66 5.36
CA THR A 133 23.32 -4.25 6.62
C THR A 133 22.34 -5.39 6.35
N ARG A 134 22.03 -6.18 7.39
CA ARG A 134 20.98 -7.23 7.31
C ARG A 134 19.64 -6.64 6.86
N LEU A 135 19.32 -5.40 7.27
CA LEU A 135 18.08 -4.73 6.91
C LEU A 135 17.97 -4.48 5.40
N ALA A 136 19.05 -4.03 4.75
CA ALA A 136 19.05 -3.83 3.29
C ALA A 136 18.84 -5.14 2.54
N ILE A 137 19.53 -6.21 2.93
CA ILE A 137 19.40 -7.51 2.27
C ILE A 137 17.99 -8.08 2.47
N THR A 138 17.44 -8.05 3.69
CA THR A 138 16.08 -8.56 3.97
C THR A 138 15.00 -7.72 3.28
N LEU A 139 15.12 -6.39 3.27
CA LEU A 139 14.15 -5.50 2.61
C LEU A 139 14.16 -5.69 1.09
N ALA A 140 15.36 -5.76 0.49
CA ALA A 140 15.52 -5.85 -0.96
C ALA A 140 15.36 -7.28 -1.51
N ALA A 141 15.48 -8.32 -0.66
CA ALA A 141 15.06 -9.69 -0.96
C ALA A 141 13.53 -9.91 -0.87
N GLY A 142 12.78 -8.89 -0.47
CA GLY A 142 11.36 -8.69 -0.76
C GLY A 142 10.44 -9.89 -0.58
N VAL A 143 10.04 -10.18 0.66
CA VAL A 143 8.86 -11.03 0.99
C VAL A 143 8.88 -12.41 0.33
N THR A 144 10.05 -13.07 0.31
CA THR A 144 10.18 -14.48 -0.14
C THR A 144 9.91 -15.51 0.97
N VAL A 145 9.17 -15.15 2.02
CA VAL A 145 8.46 -16.11 2.87
C VAL A 145 7.14 -16.54 2.21
N ASN A 146 7.26 -17.16 1.04
CA ASN A 146 6.23 -18.08 0.57
C ASN A 146 6.17 -19.25 1.57
N ALA A 147 5.05 -19.40 2.28
CA ALA A 147 4.79 -20.48 3.23
C ALA A 147 4.55 -21.84 2.55
N ALA A 148 5.36 -22.18 1.53
CA ALA A 148 5.15 -23.28 0.61
C ALA A 148 6.47 -23.85 0.05
N SER A 149 7.53 -23.97 0.88
CA SER A 149 8.67 -24.85 0.58
C SER A 149 9.22 -25.47 1.87
N GLY A 150 8.94 -26.74 2.11
CA GLY A 150 9.65 -27.50 3.14
C GLY A 150 11.02 -27.93 2.61
N SER A 151 12.05 -27.10 2.79
CA SER A 151 13.44 -27.52 2.60
C SER A 151 14.37 -26.76 3.53
N ALA A 152 15.23 -27.50 4.24
CA ALA A 152 16.13 -26.95 5.24
C ALA A 152 17.48 -26.59 4.61
N SER A 153 17.86 -25.31 4.64
CA SER A 153 19.20 -24.85 4.29
C SER A 153 19.73 -23.86 5.34
N THR A 154 20.32 -24.42 6.40
CA THR A 154 21.43 -23.86 7.19
C THR A 154 21.46 -22.34 7.38
N ALA A 155 20.66 -21.82 8.32
CA ALA A 155 20.82 -20.46 8.83
C ALA A 155 22.05 -20.35 9.75
N LEU A 156 23.19 -19.96 9.19
CA LEU A 156 24.41 -19.68 9.97
C LEU A 156 24.25 -18.37 10.76
N GLY A 157 24.11 -18.47 12.09
CA GLY A 157 24.19 -17.33 13.02
C GLY A 157 22.87 -16.60 13.26
N ALA A 158 21.92 -17.24 13.94
CA ALA A 158 20.75 -16.55 14.50
C ALA A 158 21.13 -15.78 15.78
N THR A 159 21.39 -14.47 15.65
CA THR A 159 21.55 -13.58 16.80
C THR A 159 20.19 -13.37 17.49
N PRO A 160 20.05 -13.60 18.81
CA PRO A 160 18.78 -13.40 19.50
C PRO A 160 18.45 -11.90 19.56
N GLY A 161 17.40 -11.48 18.85
CA GLY A 161 16.89 -10.09 18.88
C GLY A 161 16.42 -9.53 17.54
N THR A 162 16.89 -10.06 16.40
CA THR A 162 16.49 -9.59 15.05
C THR A 162 15.87 -10.71 14.20
N GLY A 163 15.02 -11.52 14.83
CA GLY A 163 14.31 -12.61 14.18
C GLY A 163 13.21 -12.13 13.23
N ASP A 164 13.31 -12.55 11.97
CA ASP A 164 12.23 -12.47 10.96
C ASP A 164 11.05 -13.39 11.34
N THR A 165 11.27 -14.30 12.29
CA THR A 165 10.22 -15.00 13.05
C THR A 165 9.20 -14.02 13.60
N GLY A 166 7.91 -14.25 13.32
CA GLY A 166 6.84 -13.52 13.98
C GLY A 166 6.84 -13.77 15.49
N PHE A 167 6.39 -12.77 16.24
CA PHE A 167 6.48 -12.71 17.70
C PHE A 167 5.12 -12.52 18.39
N ILE A 168 4.03 -12.40 17.63
CA ILE A 168 2.71 -12.06 18.14
C ILE A 168 1.82 -13.30 18.17
N VAL A 169 1.23 -13.61 19.32
CA VAL A 169 0.10 -14.54 19.46
C VAL A 169 -1.14 -13.73 19.81
N VAL A 170 -2.26 -14.00 19.14
CA VAL A 170 -3.54 -13.32 19.41
C VAL A 170 -4.62 -14.35 19.78
N GLU A 171 -5.34 -14.08 20.87
CA GLU A 171 -6.38 -14.95 21.42
C GLU A 171 -7.80 -14.38 21.23
N THR A 172 -8.81 -15.24 21.18
CA THR A 172 -10.23 -14.88 20.96
C THR A 172 -10.84 -13.97 22.03
N ASN A 173 -10.14 -13.74 23.15
CA ASN A 173 -10.47 -12.80 24.21
C ASN A 173 -9.89 -11.38 23.97
N TYR A 174 -9.46 -11.10 22.73
CA TYR A 174 -8.82 -9.85 22.29
C TYR A 174 -7.43 -9.56 22.90
N ARG A 175 -6.81 -10.53 23.59
CA ARG A 175 -5.44 -10.39 24.10
C ARG A 175 -4.40 -10.65 23.02
N VAL A 176 -3.36 -9.83 23.06
CA VAL A 176 -2.19 -9.87 22.18
C VAL A 176 -0.96 -10.13 23.06
N TYR A 177 -0.30 -11.26 22.84
CA TYR A 177 0.93 -11.66 23.52
C TYR A 177 2.10 -11.46 22.55
N ALA A 178 2.93 -10.46 22.83
CA ALA A 178 4.07 -10.07 22.02
C ALA A 178 5.38 -10.53 22.68
N TYR A 179 6.00 -11.58 22.12
CA TYR A 179 7.25 -12.18 22.59
C TYR A 179 8.47 -11.37 22.10
N THR A 180 8.68 -10.17 22.67
CA THR A 180 9.75 -9.26 22.24
C THR A 180 10.26 -8.36 23.36
N ASN A 181 11.53 -7.97 23.25
CA ASN A 181 12.18 -6.91 24.06
C ASN A 181 12.36 -5.60 23.26
N SER A 182 12.01 -5.58 21.98
CA SER A 182 12.26 -4.41 21.13
C SER A 182 11.25 -3.32 21.45
N GLU A 183 11.69 -2.20 22.04
CA GLU A 183 10.85 -1.03 22.31
C GLU A 183 10.04 -0.59 21.09
N LEU A 184 10.63 -0.68 19.89
CA LEU A 184 9.95 -0.35 18.64
C LEU A 184 8.79 -1.31 18.35
N GLN A 185 8.96 -2.61 18.54
CA GLN A 185 7.89 -3.60 18.33
C GLN A 185 6.78 -3.46 19.38
N ILE A 186 7.15 -3.10 20.62
CA ILE A 186 6.21 -2.81 21.70
C ILE A 186 5.40 -1.54 21.38
N ALA A 187 6.07 -0.46 20.97
CA ALA A 187 5.43 0.78 20.54
C ALA A 187 4.48 0.57 19.35
N LEU A 188 4.85 -0.26 18.36
CA LEU A 188 3.98 -0.59 17.23
C LEU A 188 2.70 -1.33 17.66
N VAL A 189 2.78 -2.22 18.66
CA VAL A 189 1.59 -2.87 19.25
C VAL A 189 0.75 -1.85 20.04
N ALA A 190 1.39 -0.91 20.75
CA ALA A 190 0.71 0.14 21.52
C ALA A 190 -0.08 1.15 20.65
N LEU A 191 0.20 1.25 19.35
CA LEU A 191 -0.54 2.14 18.44
C LEU A 191 -2.02 1.78 18.27
N PHE A 192 -2.40 0.52 18.54
CA PHE A 192 -3.77 0.01 18.33
C PHE A 192 -4.30 -0.86 19.48
N SER A 193 -3.54 -1.04 20.56
CA SER A 193 -3.91 -1.86 21.71
C SER A 193 -3.43 -1.27 23.03
N GLU A 194 -4.19 -1.53 24.10
CA GLU A 194 -3.88 -1.10 25.46
C GLU A 194 -2.87 -2.05 26.11
N MET A 195 -1.81 -1.52 26.71
CA MET A 195 -0.76 -2.31 27.36
C MET A 195 -1.16 -2.71 28.77
N LEU A 196 -1.42 -3.99 29.01
CA LEU A 196 -1.82 -4.50 30.33
C LEU A 196 -0.60 -4.81 31.21
N TYR A 197 0.34 -5.61 30.69
CA TYR A 197 1.49 -6.11 31.44
C TYR A 197 2.74 -6.16 30.59
N ARG A 198 3.89 -5.83 31.19
CA ARG A 198 5.21 -5.92 30.56
C ARG A 198 6.15 -6.76 31.42
N PHE A 199 6.46 -7.95 30.94
CA PHE A 199 7.45 -8.86 31.51
C PHE A 199 8.75 -8.82 30.70
N PRO A 200 9.87 -9.32 31.24
CA PRO A 200 11.04 -9.63 30.42
C PRO A 200 10.65 -10.60 29.29
N ASN A 201 10.98 -10.26 28.05
CA ASN A 201 10.70 -11.02 26.82
C ASN A 201 9.23 -11.16 26.40
N VAL A 202 8.24 -10.69 27.18
CA VAL A 202 6.81 -10.81 26.84
C VAL A 202 6.03 -9.57 27.25
N VAL A 203 5.27 -9.00 26.30
CA VAL A 203 4.29 -7.95 26.57
C VAL A 203 2.88 -8.49 26.32
N VAL A 204 1.97 -8.19 27.24
CA VAL A 204 0.54 -8.53 27.14
C VAL A 204 -0.23 -7.25 26.92
N ALA A 205 -0.91 -7.16 25.79
CA ALA A 205 -1.79 -6.06 25.42
C ALA A 205 -3.22 -6.58 25.17
N GLN A 206 -4.18 -5.67 25.14
CA GLN A 206 -5.58 -5.96 24.82
C GLN A 206 -6.06 -5.01 23.73
N VAL A 207 -6.67 -5.56 22.68
CA VAL A 207 -7.31 -4.77 21.64
C VAL A 207 -8.71 -4.41 22.13
N THR A 208 -8.96 -3.12 22.35
CA THR A 208 -10.26 -2.60 22.77
C THR A 208 -10.89 -1.80 21.64
N ARG A 209 -12.19 -1.50 21.77
CA ARG A 209 -12.90 -0.64 20.82
C ARG A 209 -12.27 0.75 20.78
N GLU A 210 -11.93 1.25 21.96
CA GLU A 210 -11.37 2.56 22.22
C GLU A 210 -9.95 2.66 21.62
N SER A 211 -9.10 1.64 21.82
CA SER A 211 -7.74 1.63 21.25
C SER A 211 -7.74 1.56 19.72
N VAL A 212 -8.66 0.79 19.13
CA VAL A 212 -8.80 0.69 17.67
C VAL A 212 -9.39 1.98 17.08
N GLN A 213 -10.41 2.57 17.69
CA GLN A 213 -10.96 3.85 17.23
C GLN A 213 -9.93 4.99 17.33
N GLN A 214 -9.09 5.00 18.38
CA GLN A 214 -7.98 5.95 18.50
C GLN A 214 -6.93 5.75 17.39
N ALA A 215 -6.57 4.51 17.07
CA ALA A 215 -5.68 4.20 15.95
C ALA A 215 -6.22 4.71 14.60
N ILE A 216 -7.51 4.52 14.35
CA ILE A 216 -8.21 4.95 13.12
C ILE A 216 -8.40 6.47 13.08
N ALA A 217 -8.55 7.14 14.23
CA ALA A 217 -8.50 8.61 14.31
C ALA A 217 -7.11 9.14 13.91
N ASN A 218 -6.04 8.41 14.25
CA ASN A 218 -4.66 8.70 13.84
C ASN A 218 -4.31 8.21 12.42
N GLY A 219 -5.28 7.70 11.65
CA GLY A 219 -5.10 7.30 10.24
C GLY A 219 -4.61 5.86 10.01
N ILE A 220 -4.59 5.01 11.05
CA ILE A 220 -4.23 3.58 10.93
C ILE A 220 -5.51 2.78 10.63
N THR A 221 -5.60 2.12 9.48
CA THR A 221 -6.82 1.39 9.08
C THR A 221 -6.90 0.00 9.71
N ALA A 222 -8.12 -0.55 9.83
CA ALA A 222 -8.33 -1.92 10.30
C ALA A 222 -7.55 -2.94 9.47
N GLN A 223 -7.48 -2.76 8.15
CA GLN A 223 -6.69 -3.59 7.24
C GLN A 223 -5.19 -3.56 7.56
N GLN A 224 -4.64 -2.41 7.94
CA GLN A 224 -3.23 -2.29 8.36
C GLN A 224 -2.98 -3.03 9.68
N ILE A 225 -3.88 -2.90 10.66
CA ILE A 225 -3.80 -3.61 11.95
C ILE A 225 -3.84 -5.14 11.72
N ILE A 226 -4.83 -5.62 10.95
CA ILE A 226 -5.00 -7.05 10.62
C ILE A 226 -3.78 -7.58 9.84
N HIS A 227 -3.25 -6.80 8.89
CA HIS A 227 -2.04 -7.15 8.15
C HIS A 227 -0.83 -7.26 9.07
N PHE A 228 -0.61 -6.29 9.97
CA PHE A 228 0.50 -6.31 10.93
C PHE A 228 0.44 -7.55 11.85
N LEU A 229 -0.73 -7.83 12.43
CA LEU A 229 -0.95 -9.00 13.28
C LEU A 229 -0.71 -10.32 12.53
N ARG A 230 -1.07 -10.40 11.24
CA ARG A 230 -0.86 -11.58 10.40
C ARG A 230 0.59 -11.77 9.99
N THR A 231 1.27 -10.69 9.57
CA THR A 231 2.66 -10.71 9.08
C THR A 231 3.66 -10.92 10.21
N ARG A 232 3.35 -10.50 11.45
CA ARG A 232 4.19 -10.74 12.63
C ARG A 232 3.66 -11.85 13.56
N ALA A 233 2.75 -12.70 13.07
CA ALA A 233 2.20 -13.84 13.81
C ALA A 233 3.28 -14.89 14.16
N HIS A 234 3.26 -15.37 15.40
CA HIS A 234 4.19 -16.36 15.91
C HIS A 234 4.09 -17.70 15.14
N PRO A 235 5.19 -18.47 14.93
CA PRO A 235 5.16 -19.71 14.16
C PRO A 235 4.14 -20.76 14.62
N VAL A 236 3.76 -20.77 15.91
CA VAL A 236 2.68 -21.64 16.43
C VAL A 236 1.30 -21.22 15.93
N MET A 237 1.08 -19.91 15.76
CA MET A 237 -0.16 -19.32 15.25
C MET A 237 -0.25 -19.46 13.72
N LEU A 238 0.88 -19.38 13.00
CA LEU A 238 0.96 -19.64 11.56
C LEU A 238 0.52 -21.07 11.14
N LYS A 239 0.58 -22.04 12.07
CA LYS A 239 0.05 -23.40 11.85
C LYS A 239 -1.48 -23.48 11.85
N ARG A 240 -2.18 -22.43 12.27
CA ARG A 240 -3.65 -22.38 12.33
C ARG A 240 -4.20 -21.74 11.06
N THR A 241 -5.32 -22.26 10.57
CA THR A 241 -6.08 -21.70 9.45
C THR A 241 -7.51 -21.40 9.90
N PRO A 242 -7.97 -20.13 9.89
CA PRO A 242 -7.20 -18.91 9.61
C PRO A 242 -6.14 -18.59 10.69
N ILE A 243 -5.09 -17.85 10.30
CA ILE A 243 -3.98 -17.47 11.20
C ILE A 243 -4.49 -16.62 12.37
N LEU A 244 -5.27 -15.58 12.06
CA LEU A 244 -5.95 -14.74 13.04
C LEU A 244 -7.38 -15.27 13.24
N PRO A 245 -7.87 -15.43 14.48
CA PRO A 245 -9.26 -15.81 14.72
C PRO A 245 -10.24 -14.85 14.03
N PRO A 246 -11.29 -15.37 13.35
CA PRO A 246 -12.20 -14.53 12.56
C PRO A 246 -12.93 -13.51 13.43
N THR A 247 -13.29 -13.87 14.67
CA THR A 247 -13.91 -12.95 15.65
C THR A 247 -13.13 -11.64 15.81
N ILE A 248 -11.80 -11.72 15.91
CA ILE A 248 -10.94 -10.54 16.13
C ILE A 248 -10.82 -9.73 14.84
N LYS A 249 -10.58 -10.40 13.71
CA LYS A 249 -10.52 -9.77 12.39
C LYS A 249 -11.79 -8.97 12.12
N ASP A 250 -12.94 -9.60 12.32
CA ASP A 250 -14.23 -9.02 11.97
C ASP A 250 -14.64 -7.95 13.00
N GLN A 251 -14.30 -8.11 14.28
CA GLN A 251 -14.53 -7.09 15.31
C GLN A 251 -13.72 -5.79 15.06
N ILE A 252 -12.45 -5.89 14.65
CA ILE A 252 -11.62 -4.72 14.30
C ILE A 252 -12.21 -4.00 13.07
N MET A 253 -12.71 -4.73 12.07
CA MET A 253 -13.41 -4.15 10.92
C MET A 253 -14.73 -3.46 11.31
N LEU A 254 -15.51 -4.06 12.22
CA LEU A 254 -16.75 -3.46 12.72
C LEU A 254 -16.49 -2.15 13.48
N TRP A 255 -15.44 -2.10 14.30
CA TRP A 255 -15.05 -0.86 15.01
C TRP A 255 -14.57 0.26 14.08
N GLU A 256 -14.05 -0.06 12.88
CA GLU A 256 -13.78 0.92 11.82
C GLU A 256 -15.07 1.44 11.19
N LEU A 257 -15.97 0.53 10.79
CA LEU A 257 -17.29 0.88 10.22
C LEU A 257 -18.17 1.70 11.18
N GLU A 258 -17.95 1.61 12.48
CA GLU A 258 -18.63 2.46 13.47
C GLU A 258 -18.34 3.97 13.30
N LYS A 259 -17.18 4.34 12.74
CA LYS A 259 -16.84 5.74 12.42
C LYS A 259 -17.70 6.28 11.28
N ASP A 260 -17.98 5.45 10.27
CA ASP A 260 -18.65 5.84 9.03
C ASP A 260 -20.18 5.68 9.08
N ARG A 261 -20.75 5.52 10.30
CA ARG A 261 -22.21 5.36 10.51
C ARG A 261 -23.05 6.58 10.13
N LEU A 262 -22.45 7.77 10.06
CA LEU A 262 -23.15 9.02 9.78
C LEU A 262 -22.54 9.68 8.53
N GLN A 263 -23.29 9.63 7.43
CA GLN A 263 -23.00 10.43 6.24
C GLN A 263 -23.69 11.77 6.38
N PHE A 264 -22.90 12.84 6.53
CA PHE A 264 -23.42 14.20 6.57
C PHE A 264 -23.58 14.71 5.14
N THR A 265 -24.82 14.95 4.72
CA THR A 265 -25.15 15.54 3.42
C THR A 265 -25.85 16.87 3.63
N GLU A 266 -25.24 17.95 3.18
CA GLU A 266 -25.86 19.28 3.20
C GLU A 266 -27.00 19.34 2.18
N GLY A 267 -28.12 19.97 2.54
CA GLY A 267 -29.29 20.06 1.67
C GLY A 267 -30.31 21.09 2.13
N VAL A 268 -31.14 21.54 1.18
CA VAL A 268 -32.24 22.48 1.44
C VAL A 268 -33.55 21.71 1.48
N LEU A 269 -34.29 21.89 2.58
CA LEU A 269 -35.60 21.27 2.80
C LEU A 269 -36.71 22.04 2.09
N TYR A 270 -37.59 21.30 1.39
CA TYR A 270 -38.83 21.79 0.82
C TYR A 270 -39.99 21.02 1.46
N ASN A 271 -40.95 21.75 2.02
CA ASN A 271 -42.12 21.23 2.72
C ASN A 271 -43.33 22.15 2.44
N GLN A 272 -44.47 21.90 3.11
CA GLN A 272 -45.68 22.73 3.02
C GLN A 272 -46.26 22.88 1.59
N PHE A 273 -46.17 21.83 0.77
CA PHE A 273 -46.85 21.78 -0.52
C PHE A 273 -48.37 21.77 -0.32
N LEU A 274 -49.10 22.59 -1.10
CA LEU A 274 -50.55 22.74 -0.99
C LEU A 274 -51.26 21.49 -1.53
N SER A 275 -50.94 21.08 -2.76
CA SER A 275 -51.45 19.84 -3.36
C SER A 275 -50.39 18.72 -3.44
N GLN A 276 -50.83 17.51 -3.81
CA GLN A 276 -49.93 16.40 -4.13
C GLN A 276 -49.23 16.63 -5.49
N ALA A 277 -49.96 17.12 -6.50
CA ALA A 277 -49.42 17.40 -7.83
C ALA A 277 -48.28 18.44 -7.79
N ASP A 278 -48.40 19.48 -6.96
CA ASP A 278 -47.35 20.48 -6.73
C ASP A 278 -46.03 19.84 -6.28
N PHE A 279 -46.12 18.89 -5.34
CA PHE A 279 -44.97 18.14 -4.82
C PHE A 279 -44.36 17.25 -5.91
N GLU A 280 -45.20 16.52 -6.65
CA GLU A 280 -44.75 15.57 -7.67
C GLU A 280 -44.04 16.27 -8.83
N VAL A 281 -44.58 17.40 -9.33
CA VAL A 281 -43.92 18.15 -10.41
C VAL A 281 -42.57 18.74 -9.97
N LEU A 282 -42.46 19.23 -8.72
CA LEU A 282 -41.18 19.76 -8.23
C LEU A 282 -40.16 18.65 -7.93
N ARG A 283 -40.61 17.51 -7.40
CA ARG A 283 -39.84 16.27 -7.22
C ARG A 283 -39.27 15.81 -8.55
N ASP A 284 -40.12 15.62 -9.56
CA ASP A 284 -39.73 15.05 -10.85
C ASP A 284 -38.75 15.98 -11.58
N ARG A 285 -38.92 17.30 -11.44
CA ARG A 285 -37.94 18.27 -11.94
C ARG A 285 -36.59 18.18 -11.20
N ALA A 286 -36.59 18.05 -9.87
CA ALA A 286 -35.36 17.92 -9.09
C ALA A 286 -34.64 16.58 -9.33
N GLN A 287 -35.40 15.51 -9.55
CA GLN A 287 -34.88 14.18 -9.90
C GLN A 287 -34.30 14.17 -11.32
N GLY A 288 -34.99 14.76 -12.30
CA GLY A 288 -34.48 14.90 -13.68
C GLY A 288 -33.26 15.83 -13.81
N LEU A 289 -33.04 16.72 -12.85
CA LEU A 289 -31.82 17.53 -12.73
C LEU A 289 -30.69 16.84 -11.94
N GLY A 290 -30.94 15.68 -11.32
CA GLY A 290 -29.96 14.99 -10.49
C GLY A 290 -29.63 15.71 -9.17
N VAL A 291 -30.49 16.62 -8.70
CA VAL A 291 -30.25 17.43 -7.48
C VAL A 291 -31.08 17.00 -6.28
N LEU A 292 -31.95 16.00 -6.43
CA LEU A 292 -32.73 15.40 -5.34
C LEU A 292 -31.86 14.52 -4.44
N VAL A 293 -31.78 14.84 -3.15
CA VAL A 293 -31.00 14.09 -2.14
C VAL A 293 -31.89 13.07 -1.42
N TRP A 294 -33.09 13.49 -1.01
CA TRP A 294 -34.03 12.66 -0.25
C TRP A 294 -35.47 13.11 -0.48
N GLN A 295 -36.43 12.20 -0.27
CA GLN A 295 -37.85 12.50 -0.37
C GLN A 295 -38.71 11.61 0.53
N ASN A 296 -39.88 12.14 0.92
CA ASN A 296 -40.96 11.42 1.57
C ASN A 296 -42.31 11.87 0.94
N PRO A 297 -42.87 11.07 0.02
CA PRO A 297 -44.14 11.38 -0.63
C PRO A 297 -45.33 11.48 0.33
N ALA A 298 -45.38 10.65 1.39
CA ALA A 298 -46.51 10.61 2.33
C ALA A 298 -46.66 11.93 3.12
N HIS A 299 -45.53 12.58 3.44
CA HIS A 299 -45.53 13.89 4.10
C HIS A 299 -45.35 15.07 3.13
N ARG A 300 -45.19 14.82 1.83
CA ARG A 300 -44.84 15.81 0.79
C ARG A 300 -43.61 16.64 1.20
N VAL A 301 -42.50 15.96 1.47
CA VAL A 301 -41.24 16.59 1.86
C VAL A 301 -40.13 16.11 0.93
N MET A 302 -39.25 17.01 0.51
CA MET A 302 -38.06 16.70 -0.28
C MET A 302 -36.86 17.53 0.16
N VAL A 303 -35.66 16.97 0.01
CA VAL A 303 -34.38 17.65 0.24
C VAL A 303 -33.61 17.65 -1.07
N VAL A 304 -33.09 18.81 -1.47
CA VAL A 304 -32.25 18.97 -2.66
C VAL A 304 -30.87 19.51 -2.29
N THR A 305 -29.88 19.34 -3.16
CA THR A 305 -28.54 19.89 -2.93
C THR A 305 -28.57 21.42 -2.86
N PRO A 306 -27.67 22.06 -2.08
CA PRO A 306 -27.61 23.54 -1.99
C PRO A 306 -27.39 24.21 -3.35
N HIS A 307 -26.60 23.58 -4.22
CA HIS A 307 -26.35 24.04 -5.59
C HIS A 307 -27.64 24.04 -6.44
N GLY A 308 -28.41 22.93 -6.39
CA GLY A 308 -29.66 22.77 -7.13
C GLY A 308 -30.83 23.65 -6.66
N HIS A 309 -30.78 24.17 -5.42
CA HIS A 309 -31.84 25.01 -4.84
C HIS A 309 -32.24 26.18 -5.76
N SER A 310 -31.26 26.83 -6.38
CA SER A 310 -31.45 28.00 -7.24
C SER A 310 -32.32 27.69 -8.47
N GLU A 311 -32.05 26.57 -9.15
CA GLU A 311 -32.79 26.14 -10.34
C GLU A 311 -34.20 25.66 -10.01
N VAL A 312 -34.33 24.83 -8.97
CA VAL A 312 -35.61 24.29 -8.50
C VAL A 312 -36.54 25.44 -8.09
N LYS A 313 -36.02 26.44 -7.38
CA LYS A 313 -36.76 27.67 -7.01
C LYS A 313 -37.15 28.52 -8.23
N ARG A 314 -36.27 28.64 -9.23
CA ARG A 314 -36.53 29.39 -10.48
C ARG A 314 -37.54 28.69 -11.39
N PHE A 315 -37.59 27.36 -11.37
CA PHE A 315 -38.63 26.57 -12.02
C PHE A 315 -39.98 26.80 -11.32
N TRP A 316 -40.04 26.61 -10.00
CA TRP A 316 -41.28 26.78 -9.22
C TRP A 316 -41.92 28.16 -9.37
N LYS A 317 -41.12 29.23 -9.33
CA LYS A 317 -41.60 30.60 -9.57
C LYS A 317 -42.21 30.80 -10.96
N ARG A 318 -41.65 30.17 -12.00
CA ARG A 318 -42.17 30.25 -13.37
C ARG A 318 -43.51 29.52 -13.51
N GLN A 319 -43.62 28.33 -12.91
CA GLN A 319 -44.85 27.54 -12.93
C GLN A 319 -46.01 28.29 -12.23
N LYS A 320 -45.76 28.86 -11.04
CA LYS A 320 -46.73 29.74 -10.36
C LYS A 320 -47.02 31.08 -11.03
N SER A 321 -46.29 31.45 -12.10
CA SER A 321 -46.59 32.63 -12.92
C SER A 321 -47.33 32.29 -14.23
N HIS A 322 -47.65 31.01 -14.44
CA HIS A 322 -48.44 30.51 -15.57
C HIS A 322 -49.69 29.75 -15.12
N THR A 323 -50.01 29.80 -13.81
CA THR A 323 -51.21 29.27 -13.18
C THR A 323 -51.90 30.42 -12.44
#